data_AF-A0A1H0XAB0-F1
#
_entry.id   AF-A0A1H0XAB0-F1
#
_cell.length_a   1.000
_cell.length_b   1.000
_cell.length_c   1.000
_cell.angle_alpha   90.00
_cell.angle_beta   90.00
_cell.angle_gamma   90.00
#
_symmetry.space_group_name_H-M   'P 1'
#
loop_
_entity.id
_entity.type
_entity.pdbx_description
1 polymer ?
#
loop_
_entity_poly.entity_id
_entity_poly.type
_entity_poly.pdbx_seq_one_letter_code
_entity_poly.pdbx_strand_id
1 'polypeptide(L)'
;MKNAVLLLLVYSTVVTVFLIAYFLPIRQALGRLFGGMNFAQRFILAFAFFTIVAVVGVFVLLLWLKIDVTTNLGQVGDFVGGILNPILSFLALIAIVSSISLQEKELSSTVESLRAQELIFKTQNFESSFFNLLSMQRERRSEQKIDVDGKIVSSYSYVADLIYDERKKINADAIGWRKSLSAAKTALEDMEARDSSIMLLEQFSILTKMIENARMSGEQVKYYMTLAYSSLDANEALVLVNYSVYRKRVRRMLKQNLSISVTPSYFIAPVLSAYYDCD
;
A
#
# COMPACT_ATOMS: atom_id res chain seq x y z
N MET A 1 -55.11 20.82 -57.51
CA MET A 1 -55.04 20.64 -56.04
C MET A 1 -54.10 19.52 -55.59
N LYS A 2 -54.18 18.28 -56.12
CA LYS A 2 -53.30 17.16 -55.70
C LYS A 2 -51.79 17.44 -55.84
N ASN A 3 -51.36 18.12 -56.91
CA ASN A 3 -49.93 18.40 -57.14
C ASN A 3 -49.36 19.48 -56.20
N ALA A 4 -50.19 20.42 -55.72
CA ALA A 4 -49.76 21.46 -54.78
C ALA A 4 -49.56 20.90 -53.36
N VAL A 5 -50.41 19.95 -52.95
CA VAL A 5 -50.27 19.24 -51.67
C VAL A 5 -49.04 18.33 -51.68
N LEU A 6 -48.76 17.68 -52.81
CA LEU A 6 -47.57 16.85 -52.97
C LEU A 6 -46.27 17.68 -52.90
N LEU A 7 -46.24 18.86 -53.53
CA LEU A 7 -45.10 19.78 -53.45
C LEU A 7 -44.87 20.32 -52.03
N LEU A 8 -45.94 20.62 -51.28
CA LEU A 8 -45.85 21.05 -49.88
C LEU A 8 -45.31 19.93 -48.96
N LEU A 9 -45.73 18.68 -49.18
CA LEU A 9 -45.22 17.53 -48.44
C LEU A 9 -43.75 17.25 -48.75
N VAL A 10 -43.34 17.35 -50.02
CA VAL A 10 -41.94 17.22 -50.42
C VAL A 10 -41.10 18.36 -49.84
N TYR A 11 -41.60 19.60 -49.85
CA TYR A 11 -40.91 20.74 -49.26
C TYR A 11 -40.76 20.59 -47.73
N SER A 12 -41.83 20.21 -47.04
CA SER A 12 -41.81 19.96 -45.59
C SER A 12 -40.82 18.87 -45.21
N THR A 13 -40.80 17.75 -45.95
CA THR A 13 -39.89 16.63 -45.68
C THR A 13 -38.43 17.01 -45.91
N VAL A 14 -38.12 17.71 -47.01
CA VAL A 14 -36.76 18.20 -47.29
C VAL A 14 -36.30 19.19 -46.22
N VAL A 15 -37.16 20.10 -45.76
CA VAL A 15 -36.84 21.04 -44.68
C VAL A 15 -36.60 20.32 -43.36
N THR A 16 -37.41 19.31 -42.99
CA THR A 16 -37.15 18.50 -41.80
C THR A 16 -35.85 17.72 -41.90
N VAL A 17 -35.52 17.14 -43.05
CA VAL A 17 -34.26 16.40 -43.25
C VAL A 17 -33.06 17.36 -43.15
N PHE A 18 -33.16 18.57 -43.72
CA PHE A 18 -32.13 19.60 -43.58
C PHE A 18 -31.96 20.09 -42.14
N LEU A 19 -33.06 20.31 -41.41
CA LEU A 19 -33.00 20.68 -40.00
C LEU A 19 -32.37 19.56 -39.15
N ILE A 20 -32.77 18.31 -39.38
CA ILE A 20 -32.18 17.15 -38.70
C ILE A 20 -30.69 17.02 -39.04
N ALA A 21 -30.30 17.18 -40.31
CA ALA A 21 -28.92 17.13 -40.76
C ALA A 21 -28.06 18.28 -40.23
N TYR A 22 -28.65 19.47 -40.01
CA TYR A 22 -27.97 20.63 -39.41
C TYR A 22 -27.81 20.49 -37.89
N PHE A 23 -28.81 19.92 -37.19
CA PHE A 23 -28.78 19.73 -35.74
C PHE A 23 -28.06 18.45 -35.27
N LEU A 24 -27.90 17.44 -36.12
CA LEU A 24 -27.13 16.21 -35.85
C LEU A 24 -25.65 16.45 -35.48
N PRO A 25 -24.86 17.22 -36.24
CA PRO A 25 -23.47 17.52 -35.89
C PRO A 25 -23.37 18.41 -34.65
N ILE A 26 -24.34 19.31 -34.42
CA ILE A 26 -24.46 20.09 -33.18
C ILE A 26 -24.64 19.17 -31.97
N ARG A 27 -25.46 18.12 -32.09
CA ARG A 27 -25.67 17.15 -31.00
C ARG A 27 -24.43 16.33 -30.67
N GLN A 28 -23.62 15.97 -31.67
CA GLN A 28 -22.34 15.27 -31.45
C GLN A 28 -21.24 16.19 -30.90
N ALA A 29 -21.19 17.44 -31.35
CA ALA A 29 -20.29 18.47 -30.81
C ALA A 29 -20.65 18.82 -29.35
N LEU A 30 -21.95 18.99 -29.06
CA LEU A 30 -22.49 19.12 -27.69
C LEU A 30 -22.18 17.86 -26.86
N GLY A 31 -22.27 16.65 -27.42
CA GLY A 31 -21.90 15.42 -26.72
C GLY A 31 -20.41 15.37 -26.32
N ARG A 32 -19.51 15.89 -27.16
CA ARG A 32 -18.07 16.00 -26.86
C ARG A 32 -17.74 17.13 -25.89
N LEU A 33 -18.45 18.26 -25.97
CA LEU A 33 -18.27 19.41 -25.05
C LEU A 33 -18.88 19.16 -23.65
N PHE A 34 -20.01 18.46 -23.58
CA PHE A 34 -20.77 18.27 -22.34
C PHE A 34 -20.58 16.86 -21.74
N GLY A 35 -19.82 15.99 -22.40
CA GLY A 35 -19.65 14.57 -22.05
C GLY A 35 -19.06 14.32 -20.66
N GLY A 36 -18.17 15.21 -20.19
CA GLY A 36 -17.58 15.14 -18.85
C GLY A 36 -18.28 15.98 -17.77
N MET A 37 -19.35 16.69 -18.12
CA MET A 37 -19.99 17.65 -17.22
C MET A 37 -21.15 17.03 -16.44
N ASN A 38 -21.17 17.32 -15.13
CA ASN A 38 -22.21 16.88 -14.22
C ASN A 38 -23.55 17.54 -14.56
N PHE A 39 -24.66 16.92 -14.16
CA PHE A 39 -26.02 17.38 -14.47
C PHE A 39 -26.26 18.86 -14.13
N ALA A 40 -25.75 19.33 -12.99
CA ALA A 40 -25.85 20.72 -12.57
C ALA A 40 -25.17 21.70 -13.55
N GLN A 41 -24.00 21.35 -14.08
CA GLN A 41 -23.28 22.18 -15.06
C GLN A 41 -24.04 22.25 -16.38
N ARG A 42 -24.61 21.13 -16.83
CA ARG A 42 -25.47 21.10 -18.04
C ARG A 42 -26.71 21.96 -17.86
N PHE A 43 -27.33 21.90 -16.68
CA PHE A 43 -28.50 22.71 -16.35
C PHE A 43 -28.18 24.20 -16.32
N ILE A 44 -27.08 24.61 -15.67
CA ILE A 44 -26.64 26.01 -15.59
C ILE A 44 -26.37 26.57 -17.00
N LEU A 45 -25.67 25.81 -17.85
CA LEU A 45 -25.38 26.23 -19.22
C LEU A 45 -26.64 26.32 -20.10
N ALA A 46 -27.56 25.37 -19.97
CA ALA A 46 -28.84 25.42 -20.66
C ALA A 46 -29.67 26.63 -20.19
N PHE A 47 -29.75 26.85 -18.88
CA PHE A 47 -30.45 27.99 -18.30
C PHE A 47 -29.86 29.32 -18.78
N ALA A 48 -28.53 29.47 -18.75
CA ALA A 48 -27.85 30.66 -19.27
C ALA A 48 -28.14 30.89 -20.77
N PHE A 49 -28.07 29.84 -21.59
CA PHE A 49 -28.38 29.93 -23.02
C PHE A 49 -29.83 30.35 -23.28
N PHE A 50 -30.81 29.73 -22.61
CA PHE A 50 -32.23 30.10 -22.75
C PHE A 50 -32.50 31.51 -22.26
N THR A 51 -31.81 31.96 -21.21
CA THR A 51 -31.93 33.33 -20.70
C THR A 51 -31.43 34.33 -21.73
N ILE A 52 -30.27 34.07 -22.36
CA ILE A 52 -29.74 34.90 -23.45
C ILE A 52 -30.70 34.95 -24.64
N VAL A 53 -31.22 33.78 -25.07
CA VAL A 53 -32.18 33.68 -26.18
C VAL A 53 -33.47 34.43 -25.87
N ALA A 54 -33.98 34.34 -24.63
CA ALA A 54 -35.18 35.05 -24.21
C ALA A 54 -34.96 36.58 -24.23
N VAL A 55 -33.84 37.06 -23.69
CA VAL A 55 -33.50 38.49 -23.68
C VAL A 55 -33.36 39.04 -25.10
N VAL A 56 -32.62 38.34 -25.97
CA VAL A 56 -32.47 38.72 -27.39
C VAL A 56 -33.81 38.66 -28.13
N GLY A 57 -34.62 37.61 -27.87
CA GLY A 57 -35.93 37.44 -28.48
C GLY A 57 -36.92 38.53 -28.12
N VAL A 58 -36.96 38.95 -26.85
CA VAL A 58 -37.76 40.11 -26.41
C VAL A 58 -37.31 41.39 -27.13
N PHE A 59 -36.01 41.59 -27.28
CA PHE A 59 -35.46 42.77 -27.96
C PHE A 59 -35.81 42.80 -29.45
N VAL A 60 -35.71 41.66 -30.15
CA VAL A 60 -36.10 41.52 -31.55
C VAL A 60 -37.61 41.71 -31.74
N LEU A 61 -38.42 41.18 -30.81
CA LEU A 61 -39.88 41.36 -30.83
C LEU A 61 -40.29 42.83 -30.64
N LEU A 62 -39.63 43.55 -29.73
CA LEU A 62 -39.84 44.97 -29.50
C LEU A 62 -39.51 45.81 -30.75
N LEU A 63 -38.42 45.48 -31.44
CA LEU A 63 -38.05 46.09 -32.73
C LEU A 63 -39.07 45.79 -33.83
N TRP A 64 -39.59 44.56 -33.88
CA TRP A 64 -40.57 44.14 -34.88
C TRP A 64 -41.94 44.82 -34.68
N LEU A 65 -42.34 45.06 -33.43
CA LEU A 65 -43.57 45.76 -33.07
C LEU A 65 -43.50 47.29 -33.27
N LYS A 66 -42.35 47.85 -33.69
CA LYS A 66 -42.12 49.30 -33.89
C LYS A 66 -42.52 50.16 -32.69
N ILE A 67 -42.40 49.62 -31.48
CA ILE A 67 -42.57 50.42 -30.26
C ILE A 67 -41.38 51.39 -30.22
N ASP A 68 -41.62 52.68 -29.96
CA ASP A 68 -40.56 53.68 -29.91
C ASP A 68 -39.77 53.51 -28.60
N VAL A 69 -38.87 52.54 -28.58
CA VAL A 69 -38.13 52.12 -27.38
C VAL A 69 -36.83 52.93 -27.21
N THR A 70 -36.53 53.86 -28.11
CA THR A 70 -35.29 54.64 -28.12
C THR A 70 -35.05 55.45 -26.83
N THR A 71 -36.12 55.85 -26.14
CA THR A 71 -36.07 56.63 -24.89
C THR A 71 -36.08 55.80 -23.61
N ASN A 72 -36.59 54.56 -23.61
CA ASN A 72 -36.77 53.72 -22.41
C ASN A 72 -36.04 52.37 -22.47
N LEU A 73 -35.24 52.11 -23.51
CA LEU A 73 -34.48 50.86 -23.69
C LEU A 73 -33.62 50.49 -22.47
N GLY A 74 -32.96 51.50 -21.88
CA GLY A 74 -32.14 51.34 -20.68
C GLY A 74 -32.96 50.89 -19.47
N GLN A 75 -34.15 51.46 -19.26
CA GLN A 75 -35.03 51.11 -18.14
C GLN A 75 -35.58 49.68 -18.25
N VAL A 76 -35.88 49.22 -19.47
CA VAL A 76 -36.29 47.82 -19.70
C VAL A 76 -35.12 46.87 -19.45
N GLY A 77 -33.92 47.25 -19.89
CA GLY A 77 -32.69 46.51 -19.59
C GLY A 77 -32.41 46.43 -18.09
N ASP A 78 -32.59 47.53 -17.35
CA ASP A 78 -32.39 47.61 -15.90
C ASP A 78 -33.44 46.78 -15.14
N PHE A 79 -34.68 46.72 -15.61
CA PHE A 79 -35.72 45.87 -15.02
C PHE A 79 -35.40 44.37 -15.21
N VAL A 80 -35.07 43.97 -16.44
CA VAL A 80 -34.72 42.57 -16.76
C VAL A 80 -33.42 42.17 -16.06
N GLY A 81 -32.41 43.03 -16.08
CA GLY A 81 -31.15 42.84 -15.36
C GLY A 81 -31.34 42.81 -13.84
N GLY A 82 -32.22 43.65 -13.30
CA GLY A 82 -32.56 43.72 -11.88
C GLY A 82 -33.25 42.46 -11.36
N ILE A 83 -34.01 41.76 -12.19
CA ILE A 83 -34.62 40.46 -11.85
C ILE A 83 -33.64 39.31 -12.07
N LEU A 84 -32.91 39.31 -13.19
CA LEU A 84 -32.01 38.22 -13.54
C LEU A 84 -30.77 38.17 -12.65
N ASN A 85 -30.22 39.32 -12.24
CA ASN A 85 -28.96 39.36 -11.50
C ASN A 85 -29.05 38.67 -10.12
N PRO A 86 -30.09 38.90 -9.29
CA PRO A 86 -30.28 38.14 -8.04
C PRO A 86 -30.52 36.64 -8.28
N ILE A 87 -31.29 36.27 -9.31
CA ILE A 87 -31.58 34.85 -9.63
C ILE A 87 -30.30 34.12 -10.04
N LEU A 88 -29.53 34.71 -10.96
CA LEU A 88 -28.27 34.14 -11.43
C LEU A 88 -27.23 34.08 -10.31
N SER A 89 -27.14 35.12 -9.48
CA SER A 89 -26.24 35.14 -8.32
C SER A 89 -26.59 34.05 -7.30
N PHE A 90 -27.87 33.81 -7.06
CA PHE A 90 -28.32 32.74 -6.17
C PHE A 90 -28.02 31.35 -6.74
N LEU A 91 -28.27 31.14 -8.03
CA LEU A 91 -27.91 29.89 -8.71
C LEU A 91 -26.39 29.64 -8.71
N ALA A 92 -25.59 30.70 -8.90
CA ALA A 92 -24.14 30.62 -8.80
C ALA A 92 -23.71 30.22 -7.39
N LEU A 93 -24.32 30.79 -6.34
CA LEU A 93 -24.07 30.41 -4.96
C LEU A 93 -24.38 28.93 -4.70
N ILE A 94 -25.55 28.44 -5.16
CA ILE A 94 -25.92 27.01 -5.03
C ILE A 94 -24.89 26.12 -5.75
N ALA A 95 -24.47 26.51 -6.95
CA ALA A 95 -23.48 25.76 -7.72
C ALA A 95 -22.13 25.68 -7.00
N ILE A 96 -21.68 26.79 -6.41
CA ILE A 96 -20.45 26.85 -5.61
C ILE A 96 -20.57 25.97 -4.37
N VAL A 97 -21.66 26.10 -3.59
CA VAL A 97 -21.90 25.28 -2.40
C VAL A 97 -21.92 23.79 -2.75
N SER A 98 -22.62 23.42 -3.83
CA SER A 98 -22.67 22.03 -4.29
C SER A 98 -21.29 21.51 -4.70
N SER A 99 -20.48 22.36 -5.33
CA SER A 99 -19.10 22.03 -5.72
C SER A 99 -18.21 21.83 -4.50
N ILE A 100 -18.33 22.68 -3.47
CA ILE A 100 -17.60 22.54 -2.21
C ILE A 100 -17.96 21.21 -1.52
N SER A 101 -19.25 20.88 -1.42
CA SER A 101 -19.66 19.62 -0.80
C SER A 101 -19.15 18.38 -1.56
N LEU A 102 -19.06 18.44 -2.89
CA LEU A 102 -18.44 17.37 -3.68
C LEU A 102 -16.92 17.28 -3.43
N GLN A 103 -16.23 18.41 -3.41
CA GLN A 103 -14.79 18.49 -3.13
C GLN A 103 -14.45 17.95 -1.74
N GLU A 104 -15.28 18.23 -0.71
CA GLU A 104 -15.11 17.68 0.64
C GLU A 104 -15.21 16.15 0.64
N LYS A 105 -16.18 15.60 -0.10
CA LYS A 105 -16.35 14.14 -0.23
C LYS A 105 -15.15 13.49 -0.94
N GLU A 106 -14.70 14.09 -2.04
CA GLU A 106 -13.51 13.62 -2.78
C GLU A 106 -12.25 13.68 -1.91
N LEU A 107 -12.08 14.75 -1.14
CA LEU A 107 -10.97 14.89 -0.20
C LEU A 107 -11.00 13.81 0.88
N SER A 108 -12.17 13.54 1.49
CA SER A 108 -12.32 12.46 2.47
C SER A 108 -11.94 11.10 1.87
N SER A 109 -12.43 10.79 0.67
CA SER A 109 -12.10 9.54 -0.04
C SER A 109 -10.61 9.43 -0.37
N THR A 110 -9.98 10.55 -0.72
CA THR A 110 -8.54 10.62 -1.00
C THR A 110 -7.74 10.37 0.26
N VAL A 111 -8.11 11.00 1.39
CA VAL A 111 -7.46 10.79 2.69
C VAL A 111 -7.57 9.35 3.15
N GLU A 112 -8.73 8.71 3.00
CA GLU A 112 -8.92 7.31 3.34
C GLU A 112 -8.04 6.39 2.47
N SER A 113 -7.99 6.65 1.17
CA SER A 113 -7.12 5.91 0.23
C SER A 113 -5.64 6.07 0.57
N LEU A 114 -5.20 7.28 0.93
CA LEU A 114 -3.83 7.55 1.36
C LEU A 114 -3.46 6.82 2.66
N ARG A 115 -4.38 6.76 3.64
CA ARG A 115 -4.16 6.00 4.88
C ARG A 115 -4.02 4.51 4.62
N ALA A 116 -4.85 3.95 3.75
CA ALA A 116 -4.75 2.55 3.34
C ALA A 116 -3.41 2.29 2.61
N GLN A 117 -3.01 3.20 1.72
CA GLN A 117 -1.74 3.11 1.00
C GLN A 117 -0.53 3.21 1.94
N GLU A 118 -0.58 4.07 2.96
CA GLU A 118 0.48 4.19 3.97
C GLU A 118 0.67 2.87 4.74
N LEU A 119 -0.43 2.18 5.09
CA LEU A 119 -0.37 0.88 5.77
C LEU A 119 0.24 -0.21 4.88
N ILE A 120 -0.15 -0.25 3.60
CA ILE A 120 0.41 -1.18 2.61
C ILE A 120 1.91 -0.90 2.43
N PHE A 121 2.28 0.37 2.28
CA PHE A 121 3.68 0.78 2.10
C PHE A 121 4.54 0.40 3.32
N LYS A 122 4.04 0.60 4.54
CA LYS A 122 4.74 0.16 5.77
C LYS A 122 4.98 -1.35 5.79
N THR A 123 3.99 -2.14 5.38
CA THR A 123 4.09 -3.60 5.30
C THR A 123 5.10 -4.03 4.23
N GLN A 124 5.02 -3.45 3.03
CA GLN A 124 5.94 -3.73 1.94
C GLN A 124 7.39 -3.35 2.27
N ASN A 125 7.61 -2.21 2.93
CA ASN A 125 8.95 -1.80 3.35
C ASN A 125 9.55 -2.75 4.39
N PHE A 126 8.72 -3.21 5.34
CA PHE A 126 9.13 -4.24 6.29
C PHE A 126 9.49 -5.53 5.57
N GLU A 127 8.60 -6.06 4.72
CA GLU A 127 8.80 -7.31 4.00
C GLU A 127 10.03 -7.26 3.10
N SER A 128 10.20 -6.19 2.34
CA SER A 128 11.38 -5.96 1.50
C SER A 128 12.66 -5.98 2.35
N SER A 129 12.70 -5.23 3.44
CA SER A 129 13.86 -5.21 4.35
C SER A 129 14.11 -6.59 4.97
N PHE A 130 13.06 -7.34 5.30
CA PHE A 130 13.14 -8.64 5.93
C PHE A 130 13.73 -9.67 4.96
N PHE A 131 13.17 -9.74 3.75
CA PHE A 131 13.63 -10.65 2.72
C PHE A 131 15.04 -10.31 2.22
N ASN A 132 15.41 -9.03 2.19
CA ASN A 132 16.78 -8.61 1.89
C ASN A 132 17.76 -9.09 2.96
N LEU A 133 17.41 -9.01 4.26
CA LEU A 133 18.27 -9.56 5.31
C LEU A 133 18.39 -11.09 5.21
N LEU A 134 17.31 -11.79 4.87
CA LEU A 134 17.36 -13.24 4.63
C LEU A 134 18.19 -13.62 3.39
N SER A 135 18.12 -12.85 2.31
CA SER A 135 18.92 -13.13 1.11
C SER A 135 20.41 -12.89 1.37
N MET A 136 20.76 -11.78 2.04
CA MET A 136 22.14 -11.49 2.46
C MET A 136 22.71 -12.59 3.36
N GLN A 137 21.89 -13.19 4.21
CA GLN A 137 22.30 -14.32 5.04
C GLN A 137 22.62 -15.55 4.21
N ARG A 138 21.75 -15.91 3.25
CA ARG A 138 21.98 -17.05 2.35
C ARG A 138 23.21 -16.86 1.48
N GLU A 139 23.46 -15.64 1.02
CA GLU A 139 24.65 -15.29 0.25
C GLU A 139 25.91 -15.49 1.09
N ARG A 140 25.97 -14.91 2.30
CA ARG A 140 27.09 -15.08 3.23
C ARG A 140 27.37 -16.53 3.60
N ARG A 141 26.32 -17.36 3.75
CA ARG A 141 26.48 -18.80 3.97
C ARG A 141 27.30 -19.45 2.87
N SER A 142 27.05 -19.09 1.61
CA SER A 142 27.74 -19.70 0.47
C SER A 142 29.24 -19.36 0.43
N GLU A 143 29.61 -18.21 1.02
CA GLU A 143 30.97 -17.68 1.05
C GLU A 143 31.76 -18.15 2.29
N GLN A 144 31.09 -18.48 3.40
CA GLN A 144 31.74 -18.89 4.65
C GLN A 144 32.19 -20.36 4.62
N LYS A 145 33.29 -20.59 3.90
CA LYS A 145 34.00 -21.86 3.87
C LYS A 145 35.36 -21.70 4.52
N ILE A 146 35.75 -22.70 5.30
CA ILE A 146 37.04 -22.79 5.97
C ILE A 146 37.79 -24.01 5.44
N ASP A 147 39.11 -23.90 5.35
CA ASP A 147 39.98 -25.04 5.05
C ASP A 147 40.38 -25.68 6.38
N VAL A 148 39.90 -26.90 6.61
CA VAL A 148 40.23 -27.72 7.77
C VAL A 148 40.97 -28.95 7.26
N ASP A 149 42.25 -29.06 7.61
CA ASP A 149 43.13 -30.18 7.21
C ASP A 149 43.13 -30.47 5.69
N GLY A 150 43.10 -29.42 4.86
CA GLY A 150 43.09 -29.52 3.39
C GLY A 150 41.72 -29.82 2.78
N LYS A 151 40.65 -29.79 3.60
CA LYS A 151 39.26 -29.94 3.15
C LYS A 151 38.50 -28.65 3.37
N ILE A 152 37.89 -28.14 2.29
CA ILE A 152 37.00 -26.99 2.33
C ILE A 152 35.65 -27.44 2.90
N VAL A 153 35.33 -27.00 4.12
CA VAL A 153 34.09 -27.31 4.84
C VAL A 153 33.35 -26.02 5.17
N SER A 154 32.01 -26.09 5.28
CA SER A 154 31.22 -24.95 5.79
C SER A 154 31.63 -24.62 7.22
N SER A 155 31.85 -23.33 7.49
CA SER A 155 32.19 -22.84 8.84
C SER A 155 31.19 -23.31 9.90
N TYR A 156 29.89 -23.37 9.58
CA TYR A 156 28.86 -23.81 10.53
C TYR A 156 28.86 -25.32 10.75
N SER A 157 29.22 -26.11 9.74
CA SER A 157 29.35 -27.58 9.90
C SER A 157 30.48 -27.91 10.86
N TYR A 158 31.63 -27.25 10.71
CA TYR A 158 32.77 -27.44 11.62
C TYR A 158 32.43 -27.06 13.06
N VAL A 159 31.79 -25.90 13.26
CA VAL A 159 31.36 -25.48 14.61
C VAL A 159 30.33 -26.45 15.19
N ALA A 160 29.41 -27.00 14.39
CA ALA A 160 28.45 -28.00 14.85
C ALA A 160 29.13 -29.28 15.34
N ASP A 161 30.15 -29.76 14.63
CA ASP A 161 30.96 -30.92 15.03
C ASP A 161 31.72 -30.63 16.33
N LEU A 162 32.33 -29.45 16.46
CA LEU A 162 32.99 -29.01 17.70
C LEU A 162 32.03 -28.95 18.88
N ILE A 163 30.82 -28.44 18.70
CA ILE A 163 29.77 -28.40 19.74
C ILE A 163 29.45 -29.82 20.22
N TYR A 164 29.33 -30.77 19.30
CA TYR A 164 29.05 -32.17 19.63
C TYR A 164 30.19 -32.81 20.43
N ASP A 165 31.44 -32.54 20.05
CA ASP A 165 32.60 -33.08 20.76
C ASP A 165 32.82 -32.43 22.14
N GLU A 166 32.56 -31.13 22.28
CA GLU A 166 32.57 -30.43 23.58
C GLU A 166 31.46 -30.93 24.50
N ARG A 167 30.27 -31.24 23.96
CA ARG A 167 29.16 -31.82 24.75
C ARG A 167 29.57 -33.12 25.45
N LYS A 168 30.40 -33.98 24.82
CA LYS A 168 30.89 -35.22 25.46
C LYS A 168 31.72 -34.97 26.71
N LYS A 169 32.37 -33.80 26.79
CA LYS A 169 33.22 -33.40 27.93
C LYS A 169 32.39 -32.83 29.09
N ILE A 170 31.22 -32.28 28.79
CA ILE A 170 30.32 -31.66 29.77
C ILE A 170 29.36 -32.72 30.32
N ASN A 171 29.77 -33.40 31.39
CA ASN A 171 28.90 -34.33 32.12
C ASN A 171 27.74 -33.59 32.80
N ALA A 172 26.52 -33.93 32.38
CA ALA A 172 25.25 -33.36 32.81
C ALA A 172 24.93 -33.58 34.29
N ASP A 173 25.33 -34.73 34.82
CA ASP A 173 24.75 -35.28 36.05
C ASP A 173 25.43 -34.78 37.34
N ALA A 174 26.54 -34.04 37.22
CA ALA A 174 27.34 -33.59 38.36
C ALA A 174 27.30 -32.08 38.60
N ILE A 175 26.70 -31.29 37.69
CA ILE A 175 26.90 -29.84 37.63
C ILE A 175 25.56 -29.10 37.64
N GLY A 176 25.30 -28.29 38.68
CA GLY A 176 24.10 -27.45 38.75
C GLY A 176 23.98 -26.47 37.57
N TRP A 177 22.73 -26.07 37.24
CA TRP A 177 22.39 -25.37 35.99
C TRP A 177 23.25 -24.14 35.66
N ARG A 178 23.67 -23.36 36.67
CA ARG A 178 24.53 -22.17 36.49
C ARG A 178 25.94 -22.55 36.04
N LYS A 179 26.52 -23.57 36.66
CA LYS A 179 27.88 -24.03 36.35
C LYS A 179 27.91 -24.70 34.98
N SER A 180 26.87 -25.47 34.63
CA SER A 180 26.72 -26.06 33.28
C SER A 180 26.61 -24.98 32.21
N LEU A 181 25.82 -23.93 32.46
CA LEU A 181 25.71 -22.79 31.53
C LEU A 181 27.01 -21.98 31.42
N SER A 182 27.77 -21.84 32.52
CA SER A 182 29.07 -21.18 32.49
C SER A 182 30.08 -21.99 31.67
N ALA A 183 30.14 -23.31 31.88
CA ALA A 183 31.01 -24.19 31.11
C ALA A 183 30.67 -24.17 29.61
N ALA A 184 29.38 -24.17 29.27
CA ALA A 184 28.90 -24.00 27.90
C ALA A 184 29.38 -22.69 27.27
N LYS A 185 29.29 -21.56 28.00
CA LYS A 185 29.75 -20.27 27.49
C LYS A 185 31.26 -20.24 27.29
N THR A 186 32.04 -20.79 28.20
CA THR A 186 33.50 -20.88 28.06
C THR A 186 33.87 -21.73 26.85
N ALA A 187 33.25 -22.90 26.69
CA ALA A 187 33.50 -23.76 25.54
C ALA A 187 33.12 -23.09 24.20
N LEU A 188 32.01 -22.34 24.13
CA LEU A 188 31.64 -21.56 22.93
C LEU A 188 32.54 -20.34 22.68
N GLU A 189 33.17 -19.80 23.72
CA GLU A 189 34.12 -18.68 23.63
C GLU A 189 35.44 -19.11 23.01
N ASP A 190 35.89 -20.32 23.31
CA ASP A 190 37.18 -20.86 22.86
C ASP A 190 37.11 -21.54 21.48
N MET A 191 35.92 -21.62 20.87
CA MET A 191 35.73 -22.25 19.56
C MET A 191 36.38 -21.49 18.41
N GLU A 192 37.15 -22.21 17.60
CA GLU A 192 37.63 -21.73 16.32
C GLU A 192 36.44 -21.44 15.38
N ALA A 193 36.52 -20.36 14.60
CA ALA A 193 35.41 -19.80 13.80
C ALA A 193 34.20 -19.24 14.61
N ARG A 194 34.40 -18.89 15.89
CA ARG A 194 33.42 -18.14 16.71
C ARG A 194 32.89 -16.88 16.01
N ASP A 195 33.70 -16.21 15.21
CA ASP A 195 33.30 -14.99 14.52
C ASP A 195 32.13 -15.22 13.55
N SER A 196 32.14 -16.31 12.79
CA SER A 196 31.01 -16.71 11.92
C SER A 196 29.73 -16.94 12.73
N SER A 197 29.84 -17.65 13.85
CA SER A 197 28.72 -17.95 14.75
C SER A 197 28.13 -16.70 15.41
N ILE A 198 28.99 -15.75 15.80
CA ILE A 198 28.57 -14.46 16.33
C ILE A 198 27.91 -13.62 15.24
N MET A 199 28.44 -13.62 14.02
CA MET A 199 27.82 -12.92 12.89
C MET A 199 26.42 -13.46 12.60
N LEU A 200 26.24 -14.78 12.60
CA LEU A 200 24.92 -15.42 12.47
C LEU A 200 23.97 -14.96 13.59
N LEU A 201 24.45 -14.98 14.84
CA LEU A 201 23.67 -14.55 15.99
C LEU A 201 23.27 -13.07 15.91
N GLU A 202 24.17 -12.19 15.46
CA GLU A 202 23.88 -10.76 15.30
C GLU A 202 22.87 -10.50 14.18
N GLN A 203 22.98 -11.20 13.06
CA GLN A 203 21.99 -11.09 11.99
C GLN A 203 20.61 -11.51 12.45
N PHE A 204 20.52 -12.63 13.17
CA PHE A 204 19.26 -13.08 13.74
C PHE A 204 18.75 -12.12 14.83
N SER A 205 19.65 -11.47 15.58
CA SER A 205 19.33 -10.39 16.52
C SER A 205 18.74 -9.15 15.82
N ILE A 206 19.23 -8.82 14.63
CA ILE A 206 18.67 -7.74 13.81
C ILE A 206 17.28 -8.11 13.29
N LEU A 207 17.11 -9.33 12.75
CA LEU A 207 15.82 -9.83 12.28
C LEU A 207 14.76 -9.81 13.38
N THR A 208 15.11 -10.35 14.56
CA THR A 208 14.22 -10.38 15.73
C THR A 208 13.85 -8.97 16.18
N LYS A 209 14.82 -8.05 16.28
CA LYS A 209 14.55 -6.64 16.58
C LYS A 209 13.63 -5.98 15.54
N MET A 210 13.79 -6.32 14.27
CA MET A 210 12.96 -5.76 13.20
C MET A 210 11.51 -6.24 13.32
N ILE A 211 11.30 -7.53 13.57
CA ILE A 211 9.97 -8.14 13.76
C ILE A 211 9.27 -7.52 14.98
N GLU A 212 9.97 -7.36 16.11
CA GLU A 212 9.41 -6.77 17.32
C GLU A 212 8.96 -5.31 17.11
N ASN A 213 9.74 -4.53 16.35
CA ASN A 213 9.44 -3.12 16.11
C ASN A 213 8.29 -2.89 15.13
N ALA A 214 7.93 -3.89 14.32
CA ALA A 214 6.91 -3.78 13.29
C ALA A 214 5.46 -3.71 13.82
N ARG A 215 5.26 -3.75 15.15
CA ARG A 215 3.93 -3.70 15.84
C ARG A 215 2.93 -4.70 15.24
N MET A 216 3.41 -5.90 14.94
CA MET A 216 2.64 -6.97 14.31
C MET A 216 1.78 -7.74 15.32
N SER A 217 0.79 -8.47 14.81
CA SER A 217 0.05 -9.46 15.60
C SER A 217 0.96 -10.65 15.98
N GLY A 218 0.60 -11.37 17.05
CA GLY A 218 1.38 -12.55 17.50
C GLY A 218 1.51 -13.64 16.43
N GLU A 219 0.48 -13.81 15.59
CA GLU A 219 0.49 -14.76 14.48
C GLU A 219 1.50 -14.35 13.39
N GLN A 220 1.53 -13.07 13.03
CA GLN A 220 2.53 -12.55 12.07
C GLN A 220 3.95 -12.68 12.61
N VAL A 221 4.17 -12.38 13.90
CA VAL A 221 5.47 -12.59 14.54
C VAL A 221 5.89 -14.06 14.42
N LYS A 222 4.99 -14.99 14.71
CA LYS A 222 5.25 -16.43 14.57
C LYS A 222 5.58 -16.81 13.13
N TYR A 223 4.83 -16.30 12.15
CA TYR A 223 5.07 -16.54 10.73
C TYR A 223 6.47 -16.09 10.29
N TYR A 224 6.85 -14.84 10.55
CA TYR A 224 8.16 -14.30 10.15
C TYR A 224 9.32 -14.98 10.89
N MET A 225 9.14 -15.31 12.17
CA MET A 225 10.14 -16.09 12.91
C MET A 225 10.31 -17.49 12.34
N THR A 226 9.21 -18.16 11.98
CA THR A 226 9.24 -19.49 11.34
C THR A 226 9.94 -19.40 10.00
N LEU A 227 9.65 -18.38 9.21
CA LEU A 227 10.28 -18.15 7.91
C LEU A 227 11.79 -17.90 8.05
N ALA A 228 12.19 -17.04 9.00
CA ALA A 228 13.60 -16.79 9.29
C ALA A 228 14.33 -18.06 9.73
N TYR A 229 13.75 -18.83 10.66
CA TYR A 229 14.37 -20.07 11.15
C TYR A 229 14.41 -21.17 10.07
N SER A 230 13.34 -21.35 9.30
CA SER A 230 13.28 -22.32 8.19
C SER A 230 14.23 -22.00 7.04
N SER A 231 14.68 -20.75 6.94
CA SER A 231 15.69 -20.35 5.96
C SER A 231 17.10 -20.82 6.34
N LEU A 232 17.34 -21.14 7.61
CA LEU A 232 18.60 -21.69 8.12
C LEU A 232 18.78 -23.13 7.67
N ASP A 233 20.02 -23.53 7.41
CA ASP A 233 20.31 -24.96 7.32
C ASP A 233 20.39 -25.62 8.71
N ALA A 234 20.50 -26.95 8.74
CA ALA A 234 20.52 -27.69 10.00
C ALA A 234 21.70 -27.30 10.92
N ASN A 235 22.87 -27.01 10.33
CA ASN A 235 24.07 -26.66 11.08
C ASN A 235 23.98 -25.22 11.63
N GLU A 236 23.49 -24.27 10.83
CA GLU A 236 23.20 -22.91 11.27
C GLU A 236 22.14 -22.86 12.36
N ALA A 237 21.08 -23.65 12.23
CA ALA A 237 20.04 -23.73 13.26
C ALA A 237 20.63 -24.23 14.59
N LEU A 238 21.50 -25.24 14.54
CA LEU A 238 22.22 -25.78 15.70
C LEU A 238 23.17 -24.74 16.31
N VAL A 239 23.99 -24.08 15.48
CA VAL A 239 24.90 -23.02 15.92
C VAL A 239 24.12 -21.86 16.55
N LEU A 240 23.06 -21.38 15.89
CA LEU A 240 22.22 -20.30 16.39
C LEU A 240 21.61 -20.61 17.75
N VAL A 241 21.05 -21.82 17.91
CA VAL A 241 20.41 -22.26 19.15
C VAL A 241 21.42 -22.32 20.30
N ASN A 242 22.64 -22.81 20.05
CA ASN A 242 23.71 -22.84 21.06
C ASN A 242 24.23 -21.44 21.39
N TYR A 243 24.50 -20.60 20.39
CA TYR A 243 25.01 -19.23 20.57
C TYR A 243 23.93 -18.25 21.08
N SER A 244 22.64 -18.62 21.02
CA SER A 244 21.52 -17.81 21.55
C SER A 244 21.69 -17.43 23.03
N VAL A 245 22.51 -18.18 23.78
CA VAL A 245 22.87 -17.93 25.17
C VAL A 245 23.46 -16.53 25.38
N TYR A 246 24.15 -15.97 24.39
CA TYR A 246 24.72 -14.61 24.44
C TYR A 246 23.70 -13.50 24.17
N ARG A 247 22.52 -13.82 23.62
CA ARG A 247 21.47 -12.83 23.27
C ARG A 247 20.12 -13.29 23.81
N LYS A 248 19.80 -12.84 25.04
CA LYS A 248 18.54 -13.18 25.75
C LYS A 248 17.28 -12.97 24.90
N ARG A 249 17.24 -11.93 24.05
CA ARG A 249 16.10 -11.62 23.18
C ARG A 249 15.89 -12.69 22.12
N VAL A 250 16.93 -13.01 21.35
CA VAL A 250 16.92 -14.10 20.36
C VAL A 250 16.47 -15.40 20.99
N ARG A 251 17.09 -15.79 22.11
CA ARG A 251 16.72 -17.01 22.84
C ARG A 251 15.25 -17.06 23.25
N ARG A 252 14.71 -15.95 23.75
CA ARG A 252 13.29 -15.86 24.14
C ARG A 252 12.38 -15.99 22.92
N MET A 253 12.70 -15.31 21.83
CA MET A 253 11.90 -15.35 20.60
C MET A 253 11.91 -16.74 19.96
N LEU A 254 13.06 -17.42 19.96
CA LEU A 254 13.18 -18.81 19.51
C LEU A 254 12.26 -19.73 20.32
N LYS A 255 12.33 -19.69 21.66
CA LYS A 255 11.46 -20.53 22.52
C LYS A 255 9.97 -20.23 22.34
N GLN A 256 9.59 -18.96 22.21
CA GLN A 256 8.17 -18.56 22.21
C GLN A 256 7.47 -18.81 20.88
N ASN A 257 8.20 -18.75 19.77
CA ASN A 257 7.60 -18.70 18.43
C ASN A 257 7.91 -19.94 17.57
N LEU A 258 8.82 -20.82 18.01
CA LEU A 258 9.27 -21.96 17.21
C LEU A 258 9.23 -23.24 18.03
N SER A 259 8.87 -24.33 17.34
CA SER A 259 9.11 -25.69 17.83
C SER A 259 10.47 -26.13 17.33
N ILE A 260 11.50 -25.99 18.17
CA ILE A 260 12.86 -26.37 17.81
C ILE A 260 12.98 -27.89 17.87
N SER A 261 13.34 -28.53 16.76
CA SER A 261 13.51 -29.98 16.64
C SER A 261 14.99 -30.33 16.47
N VAL A 262 15.81 -29.99 17.48
CA VAL A 262 17.24 -30.31 17.49
C VAL A 262 17.47 -31.44 18.50
N THR A 263 18.21 -32.48 18.10
CA THR A 263 18.49 -33.61 19.01
C THR A 263 19.26 -33.12 20.25
N PRO A 264 18.91 -33.56 21.47
CA PRO A 264 19.54 -33.07 22.71
C PRO A 264 21.07 -33.19 22.77
N SER A 265 21.64 -34.15 22.03
CA SER A 265 23.09 -34.39 21.90
C SER A 265 23.85 -33.28 21.18
N TYR A 266 23.15 -32.48 20.36
CA TYR A 266 23.73 -31.36 19.60
C TYR A 266 23.67 -30.02 20.34
N PHE A 267 23.19 -30.02 21.59
CA PHE A 267 23.34 -28.89 22.49
C PHE A 267 24.65 -29.04 23.26
N ILE A 268 25.42 -27.95 23.39
CA ILE A 268 26.67 -27.96 24.14
C ILE A 268 26.45 -28.29 25.63
N ALA A 269 25.26 -27.98 26.16
CA ALA A 269 24.87 -28.33 27.52
C ALA A 269 23.41 -28.82 27.61
N PRO A 270 23.10 -29.79 28.48
CA PRO A 270 21.75 -30.31 28.69
C PRO A 270 20.75 -29.24 29.18
N VAL A 271 21.25 -28.24 29.92
CA VAL A 271 20.43 -27.11 30.37
C VAL A 271 19.87 -26.31 29.18
N LEU A 272 20.56 -26.33 28.04
CA LEU A 272 20.10 -25.67 26.82
C LEU A 272 19.06 -26.51 26.08
N SER A 273 19.23 -27.84 25.98
CA SER A 273 18.20 -28.70 25.39
C SER A 273 16.90 -28.63 26.19
N ALA A 274 17.00 -28.70 27.53
CA ALA A 274 15.87 -28.53 28.43
C ALA A 274 15.21 -27.15 28.32
N TYR A 275 15.96 -26.07 28.03
CA TYR A 275 15.37 -24.74 27.85
C TYR A 275 14.46 -24.68 26.60
N TYR A 276 14.80 -25.42 25.55
CA TYR A 276 14.04 -25.45 24.31
C TYR A 276 13.02 -26.59 24.25
N ASP A 277 12.79 -27.25 25.40
CA ASP A 277 11.83 -28.36 25.53
C ASP A 277 12.13 -29.49 24.51
N CYS A 278 13.43 -29.70 24.23
CA CYS A 278 13.97 -30.79 23.41
C CYS A 278 14.41 -31.91 24.36
N ASP A 279 13.51 -32.86 24.62
CA ASP A 279 13.77 -34.09 25.38
C ASP A 279 13.96 -35.29 24.44
#